data_AF-A0A5D0CP97-F1
#
_entry.id   AF-A0A5D0CP97-F1
#
_cell.length_a   1.000
_cell.length_b   1.000
_cell.length_c   1.000
_cell.angle_alpha   90.00
_cell.angle_beta   90.00
_cell.angle_gamma   90.00
#
_symmetry.space_group_name_H-M   'P 1'
#
loop_
_entity.id
_entity.type
_entity.pdbx_description
1 polymer ?
#
loop_
_entity_poly.entity_id
_entity_poly.type
_entity_poly.pdbx_seq_one_letter_code
_entity_poly.pdbx_strand_id
1 'polypeptide(L)'
;MAYCPNCGTRNNAGARFCTNCGNSLGVSSHNEQFEKVTHTPVSTDSQPRRDNLFKPGPILFSGLLFSPLLPAIFTSINLKRRGLTKVWGWTLLSGIIGLVALICAYGIFEIPFKVCIVVNFVISYLFYSFEKRLIANEKSNENVLNKGEYYRKVSIALTVVFTFFISWSLYQTFNSATEIVFGTGLNADGSIAGETHEFTLDQPITIGFNKSVGSLKASSVRITLLDQEDNENLIHSFDVEVDPTWEGAFLDLKPGCVDDIGFGKYILRIFIQDKLVAEGNFQIE
;
A
#
# COMPACT_ATOMS: atom_id res chain seq x y z
N MET A 1 -13.36 39.71 37.59
CA MET A 1 -12.23 39.40 38.51
C MET A 1 -12.24 37.91 38.73
N ALA A 2 -11.10 37.23 38.60
CA ALA A 2 -11.02 35.77 38.67
C ALA A 2 -10.01 35.34 39.75
N TYR A 3 -10.31 34.27 40.47
CA TYR A 3 -9.41 33.69 41.47
C TYR A 3 -8.81 32.41 40.91
N CYS A 4 -7.51 32.20 41.12
CA CYS A 4 -6.84 30.99 40.65
C CYS A 4 -7.36 29.77 41.43
N PRO A 5 -7.85 28.72 40.74
CA PRO A 5 -8.34 27.51 41.42
C PRO A 5 -7.22 26.73 42.10
N ASN A 6 -5.96 26.93 41.69
CA ASN A 6 -4.82 26.22 42.26
C ASN A 6 -4.25 26.92 43.50
N CYS A 7 -4.04 28.25 43.45
CA CYS A 7 -3.36 28.98 44.53
C CYS A 7 -4.19 30.08 45.21
N GLY A 8 -5.46 30.28 44.81
CA GLY A 8 -6.35 31.29 45.39
C GLY A 8 -5.98 32.75 45.09
N THR A 9 -4.94 33.01 44.27
CA THR A 9 -4.51 34.37 43.95
C THR A 9 -5.54 35.10 43.09
N ARG A 10 -5.81 36.37 43.43
CA ARG A 10 -6.70 37.25 42.67
C ARG A 10 -6.02 37.72 41.39
N ASN A 11 -6.65 37.49 40.25
CA ASN A 11 -6.19 37.87 38.93
C ASN A 11 -7.18 38.82 38.23
N ASN A 12 -6.66 39.60 37.28
CA ASN A 12 -7.46 40.51 36.46
C ASN A 12 -8.47 39.74 35.61
N ALA A 13 -9.63 40.35 35.34
CA ALA A 13 -10.62 39.76 34.44
C ALA A 13 -10.00 39.62 33.03
N GLY A 14 -9.98 38.39 32.49
CA GLY A 14 -9.35 38.08 31.19
C GLY A 14 -7.89 37.60 31.25
N ALA A 15 -7.29 37.48 32.44
CA ALA A 15 -5.98 36.85 32.57
C ALA A 15 -6.05 35.38 32.16
N ARG A 16 -5.25 34.97 31.16
CA ARG A 16 -5.19 33.57 30.69
C ARG A 16 -4.43 32.65 31.65
N PHE A 17 -3.50 33.22 32.42
CA PHE A 17 -2.66 32.50 33.39
C PHE A 17 -2.58 33.26 34.70
N CYS A 18 -2.39 32.53 35.80
CA CYS A 18 -2.21 33.11 37.13
C CYS A 18 -0.86 33.82 37.25
N THR A 19 -0.86 35.07 37.70
CA THR A 19 0.36 35.87 37.88
C THR A 19 1.29 35.37 38.98
N ASN A 20 0.79 34.52 39.89
CA ASN A 20 1.57 34.01 41.02
C ASN A 20 2.11 32.59 40.79
N CYS A 21 1.31 31.69 40.20
CA CYS A 21 1.69 30.28 40.06
C CYS A 21 1.70 29.76 38.61
N GLY A 22 1.40 30.60 37.62
CA GLY A 22 1.41 30.23 36.20
C GLY A 22 0.25 29.34 35.72
N ASN A 23 -0.64 28.89 36.62
CA ASN A 23 -1.74 27.99 36.25
C ASN A 23 -2.72 28.64 35.27
N SER A 24 -3.18 27.89 34.27
CA SER A 24 -4.17 28.36 33.28
C SER A 24 -5.52 28.64 33.95
N LEU A 25 -6.09 29.80 33.67
CA LEU A 25 -7.35 30.28 34.27
C LEU A 25 -8.58 30.04 33.38
N GLY A 26 -8.45 29.24 32.32
CA GLY A 26 -9.56 28.65 31.56
C GLY A 26 -10.70 29.62 31.24
N VAL A 27 -10.46 30.61 30.36
CA VAL A 27 -11.53 31.52 29.93
C VAL A 27 -12.24 30.92 28.71
N SER A 28 -13.38 30.26 28.94
CA SER A 28 -14.38 29.95 27.93
C SER A 28 -15.30 31.16 27.72
N SER A 29 -14.94 32.05 26.80
CA SER A 29 -15.82 33.13 26.35
C SER A 29 -16.75 32.62 25.25
N HIS A 30 -17.93 32.15 25.63
CA HIS A 30 -19.08 32.13 24.74
C HIS A 30 -19.80 33.49 24.83
N ASN A 31 -20.04 34.07 23.65
CA ASN A 31 -21.15 34.97 23.26
C ASN A 31 -20.87 36.48 23.08
N GLU A 32 -21.25 36.96 21.88
CA GLU A 32 -21.47 38.34 21.34
C GLU A 32 -20.85 38.39 19.92
N GLN A 33 -21.50 37.95 18.84
CA GLN A 33 -22.67 38.51 18.13
C GLN A 33 -22.65 40.02 17.88
N PHE A 34 -22.45 40.35 16.59
CA PHE A 34 -22.68 41.61 15.87
C PHE A 34 -21.67 42.76 16.01
N GLU A 35 -20.71 42.83 15.08
CA GLU A 35 -20.39 44.12 14.44
C GLU A 35 -20.06 43.96 12.96
N LYS A 36 -20.78 44.74 12.17
CA LYS A 36 -20.88 44.78 10.71
C LYS A 36 -19.66 45.51 10.15
N VAL A 37 -18.68 44.80 9.60
CA VAL A 37 -17.56 45.43 8.88
C VAL A 37 -17.61 45.10 7.40
N THR A 38 -17.99 46.15 6.68
CA THR A 38 -17.96 46.44 5.25
C THR A 38 -16.82 45.77 4.48
N HIS A 39 -17.21 45.10 3.39
CA HIS A 39 -16.33 44.59 2.35
C HIS A 39 -15.58 45.72 1.62
N THR A 40 -14.25 45.61 1.55
CA THR A 40 -13.44 46.21 0.48
C THR A 40 -12.42 45.15 0.02
N PRO A 41 -12.23 44.93 -1.28
CA PRO A 41 -11.55 43.75 -1.80
C PRO A 41 -10.03 43.96 -1.75
N VAL A 42 -9.32 43.08 -1.04
CA VAL A 42 -7.88 42.91 -1.22
C VAL A 42 -7.68 41.67 -2.07
N SER A 43 -7.30 41.94 -3.32
CA SER A 43 -6.72 41.00 -4.26
C SER A 43 -5.40 40.47 -3.69
N THR A 44 -5.42 39.22 -3.22
CA THR A 44 -4.22 38.39 -3.11
C THR A 44 -4.34 37.30 -4.15
N ASP A 45 -3.71 37.59 -5.28
CA ASP A 45 -3.25 36.64 -6.28
C ASP A 45 -2.28 35.65 -5.64
N SER A 46 -2.69 34.38 -5.59
CA SER A 46 -1.80 33.24 -5.74
C SER A 46 -2.64 31.98 -6.00
N GLN A 47 -3.06 31.83 -7.25
CA GLN A 47 -3.17 30.48 -7.79
C GLN A 47 -1.77 29.85 -7.80
N PRO A 48 -1.70 28.55 -7.50
CA PRO A 48 -1.31 27.69 -8.60
C PRO A 48 -2.36 26.62 -8.83
N ARG A 49 -3.18 26.85 -9.85
CA ARG A 49 -3.61 25.77 -10.73
C ARG A 49 -2.36 25.29 -11.47
N ARG A 50 -1.78 24.20 -11.01
CA ARG A 50 -1.11 23.26 -11.91
C ARG A 50 -1.71 21.89 -11.69
N ASP A 51 -2.67 21.63 -12.55
CA ASP A 51 -3.07 20.35 -13.10
C ASP A 51 -1.92 19.33 -12.95
N ASN A 52 -1.96 18.56 -11.85
CA ASN A 52 -1.23 17.31 -11.76
C ASN A 52 -1.96 16.34 -12.68
N LEU A 53 -1.60 16.45 -13.95
CA LEU A 53 -1.68 15.43 -14.97
C LEU A 53 -1.31 14.11 -14.30
N PHE A 54 -2.33 13.34 -13.95
CA PHE A 54 -2.24 11.98 -13.45
C PHE A 54 -1.38 11.21 -14.44
N LYS A 55 -0.07 11.10 -14.15
CA LYS A 55 0.84 10.25 -14.89
C LYS A 55 0.63 8.86 -14.30
N PRO A 56 -0.03 7.92 -14.99
CA PRO A 56 0.01 6.53 -14.59
C PRO A 56 1.49 6.13 -14.46
N GLY A 57 1.92 5.83 -13.25
CA GLY A 57 3.31 5.49 -12.96
C GLY A 57 3.77 4.24 -13.75
N PRO A 58 5.10 3.96 -13.73
CA PRO A 58 5.73 2.86 -14.48
C PRO A 58 5.20 1.44 -14.16
N ILE A 59 4.34 1.29 -13.14
CA ILE A 59 3.68 0.03 -12.77
C ILE A 59 2.72 -0.44 -13.87
N LEU A 60 2.02 0.48 -14.55
CA LEU A 60 1.15 0.11 -15.68
C LEU A 60 1.95 -0.28 -16.93
N PHE A 61 3.17 0.22 -17.08
CA PHE A 61 4.05 -0.11 -18.20
C PHE A 61 4.72 -1.48 -18.05
N SER A 62 5.09 -1.91 -16.84
CA SER A 62 5.66 -3.24 -16.63
C SER A 62 4.62 -4.35 -16.83
N GLY A 63 3.38 -4.15 -16.34
CA GLY A 63 2.29 -5.12 -16.53
C GLY A 63 1.88 -5.32 -18.00
N LEU A 64 2.03 -4.29 -18.84
CA LEU A 64 1.75 -4.37 -20.28
C LEU A 64 2.82 -5.14 -21.05
N LEU A 65 4.09 -5.03 -20.65
CA LEU A 65 5.21 -5.78 -21.27
C LEU A 65 5.20 -7.27 -20.90
N PHE A 66 4.69 -7.61 -19.71
CA PHE A 66 4.46 -8.98 -19.25
C PHE A 66 3.01 -9.44 -19.42
N SER A 67 2.24 -8.79 -20.29
CA SER A 67 0.91 -9.26 -20.65
C SER A 67 1.01 -10.48 -21.55
N PRO A 68 0.22 -11.55 -21.35
CA PRO A 68 0.19 -12.72 -22.25
C PRO A 68 -0.17 -12.35 -23.70
N LEU A 69 -0.70 -11.14 -23.91
CA LEU A 69 -1.06 -10.61 -25.21
C LEU A 69 0.17 -10.37 -26.11
N LEU A 70 1.28 -9.84 -25.60
CA LEU A 70 2.45 -9.53 -26.44
C LEU A 70 3.14 -10.80 -26.99
N PRO A 71 3.42 -11.84 -26.17
CA PRO A 71 3.91 -13.11 -26.68
C PRO A 71 2.94 -13.75 -27.66
N ALA A 72 1.63 -13.69 -27.39
CA ALA A 72 0.59 -14.21 -28.28
C ALA A 72 0.58 -13.46 -29.62
N ILE A 73 0.65 -12.13 -29.63
CA ILE A 73 0.73 -11.34 -30.87
C ILE A 73 2.01 -11.69 -31.65
N PHE A 74 3.15 -11.80 -30.99
CA PHE A 74 4.43 -12.07 -31.65
C PHE A 74 4.49 -13.48 -32.25
N THR A 75 4.04 -14.50 -31.51
CA THR A 75 3.91 -15.87 -32.04
C THR A 75 2.90 -15.92 -33.17
N SER A 76 1.79 -15.20 -33.04
CA SER A 76 0.79 -15.07 -34.09
C SER A 76 1.38 -14.49 -35.39
N ILE A 77 2.12 -13.38 -35.32
CA ILE A 77 2.77 -12.79 -36.51
C ILE A 77 3.73 -13.78 -37.17
N ASN A 78 4.51 -14.53 -36.38
CA ASN A 78 5.42 -15.55 -36.88
C ASN A 78 4.71 -16.75 -37.52
N LEU A 79 3.58 -17.20 -36.95
CA LEU A 79 2.76 -18.28 -37.50
C LEU A 79 2.10 -17.88 -38.83
N LYS A 80 1.61 -16.64 -38.92
CA LYS A 80 1.04 -16.09 -40.15
C LYS A 80 2.07 -16.00 -41.28
N ARG A 81 3.31 -15.57 -40.98
CA ARG A 81 4.42 -15.55 -41.97
C ARG A 81 4.78 -16.93 -42.52
N ARG A 82 4.44 -18.01 -41.80
CA ARG A 82 4.73 -19.40 -42.19
C ARG A 82 3.57 -20.11 -42.87
N GLY A 83 2.44 -19.42 -43.10
CA GLY A 83 1.26 -20.00 -43.74
C GLY A 83 0.40 -20.89 -42.82
N LEU A 84 0.67 -20.94 -41.50
CA LEU A 84 -0.15 -21.66 -40.52
C LEU A 84 -1.38 -20.83 -40.09
N THR A 85 -2.25 -20.51 -41.05
CA THR A 85 -3.40 -19.60 -40.85
C THR A 85 -4.43 -20.14 -39.85
N LYS A 86 -4.57 -21.46 -39.71
CA LYS A 86 -5.49 -22.08 -38.75
C LYS A 86 -5.00 -22.00 -37.30
N VAL A 87 -3.69 -22.07 -37.06
CA VAL A 87 -3.11 -22.03 -35.68
C VAL A 87 -3.03 -20.58 -35.17
N TRP A 88 -2.81 -19.64 -36.08
CA TRP A 88 -2.74 -18.19 -35.81
C TRP A 88 -3.95 -17.63 -35.05
N GLY A 89 -5.17 -17.97 -35.49
CA GLY A 89 -6.39 -17.44 -34.88
C GLY A 89 -6.58 -17.90 -33.43
N TRP A 90 -6.19 -19.15 -33.14
CA TRP A 90 -6.33 -19.73 -31.81
C TRP A 90 -5.30 -19.20 -30.81
N THR A 91 -4.06 -18.95 -31.24
CA THR A 91 -3.03 -18.35 -30.36
C THR A 91 -3.35 -16.91 -29.99
N LEU A 92 -3.93 -16.13 -30.92
CA LEU A 92 -4.35 -14.77 -30.62
C LEU A 92 -5.57 -14.76 -29.68
N LEU A 93 -6.54 -15.64 -29.94
CA LEU A 93 -7.75 -15.77 -29.12
C LEU A 93 -7.43 -16.22 -27.69
N SER A 94 -6.51 -17.17 -27.50
CA SER A 94 -6.10 -17.60 -26.15
C SER A 94 -5.38 -16.48 -25.38
N GLY A 95 -4.54 -15.68 -26.05
CA GLY A 95 -3.91 -14.51 -25.45
C GLY A 95 -4.93 -13.45 -25.01
N ILE A 96 -5.96 -13.19 -25.82
CA ILE A 96 -7.06 -12.27 -25.48
C ILE A 96 -7.88 -12.80 -24.31
N ILE A 97 -8.25 -14.08 -24.31
CA ILE A 97 -9.00 -14.70 -23.20
C ILE A 97 -8.19 -14.64 -21.90
N GLY A 98 -6.89 -14.94 -21.96
CA GLY A 98 -5.99 -14.83 -20.81
C GLY A 98 -5.91 -13.41 -20.26
N LEU A 99 -5.86 -12.40 -21.13
CA LEU A 99 -5.88 -10.99 -20.73
C LEU A 99 -7.21 -10.61 -20.07
N VAL A 100 -8.35 -10.99 -20.65
CA VAL A 100 -9.68 -10.71 -20.10
C VAL A 100 -9.85 -11.38 -18.74
N ALA A 101 -9.43 -12.65 -18.60
CA ALA A 101 -9.49 -13.35 -17.32
C ALA A 101 -8.63 -12.67 -16.25
N LEU A 102 -7.46 -12.17 -16.61
CA LEU A 102 -6.56 -11.45 -15.70
C LEU A 102 -7.18 -10.11 -15.26
N ILE A 103 -7.80 -9.37 -16.18
CA ILE A 103 -8.52 -8.12 -15.88
C ILE A 103 -9.73 -8.40 -14.97
N CYS A 104 -10.52 -9.44 -15.25
CA CYS A 104 -11.67 -9.82 -14.42
C CYS A 104 -11.25 -10.28 -13.01
N ALA A 105 -10.15 -11.03 -12.91
CA ALA A 105 -9.61 -11.47 -11.62
C ALA A 105 -9.11 -10.29 -10.77
N TYR A 106 -8.50 -9.28 -11.41
CA TYR A 106 -7.98 -8.09 -10.72
C TYR A 106 -9.07 -7.09 -10.33
N GLY A 107 -10.13 -6.97 -11.14
CA GLY A 107 -11.12 -5.91 -10.98
C GLY A 107 -12.35 -6.27 -10.15
N ILE A 108 -12.72 -7.55 -10.04
CA ILE A 108 -14.11 -7.91 -9.66
C ILE A 108 -14.20 -8.84 -8.44
N PHE A 109 -13.28 -9.77 -8.22
CA PHE A 109 -13.61 -10.95 -7.39
C PHE A 109 -12.80 -11.17 -6.10
N GLU A 110 -11.87 -10.28 -5.70
CA GLU A 110 -10.99 -10.50 -4.53
C GLU A 110 -10.49 -11.96 -4.41
N ILE A 111 -10.16 -12.58 -5.55
CA ILE A 111 -9.89 -14.02 -5.59
C ILE A 111 -8.61 -14.29 -4.80
N PRO A 112 -8.61 -15.22 -3.83
CA PRO A 112 -7.43 -15.54 -3.06
C PRO A 112 -6.32 -16.05 -3.98
N PHE A 113 -5.12 -15.47 -3.83
CA PHE A 113 -3.90 -15.68 -4.62
C PHE A 113 -3.63 -17.13 -5.05
N LYS A 114 -3.88 -18.09 -4.15
CA LYS A 114 -3.68 -19.53 -4.40
C LYS A 114 -4.54 -20.07 -5.55
N VAL A 115 -5.75 -19.53 -5.73
CA VAL A 115 -6.68 -19.96 -6.79
C VAL A 115 -6.20 -19.46 -8.16
N CYS A 116 -5.70 -18.23 -8.25
CA CYS A 116 -5.17 -17.67 -9.49
C CYS A 116 -3.96 -18.46 -10.01
N ILE A 117 -3.08 -18.90 -9.11
CA ILE A 117 -1.94 -19.77 -9.46
C ILE A 117 -2.44 -21.10 -10.05
N VAL A 118 -3.35 -21.79 -9.35
CA VAL A 118 -3.88 -23.08 -9.80
C VAL A 118 -4.56 -22.96 -11.17
N VAL A 119 -5.39 -21.93 -11.37
CA VAL A 119 -6.06 -21.70 -12.66
C VAL A 119 -5.06 -21.45 -13.78
N ASN A 120 -4.00 -20.67 -13.54
CA ASN A 120 -2.97 -20.41 -14.54
C ASN A 120 -2.18 -21.68 -14.90
N PHE A 121 -1.82 -22.50 -13.90
CA PHE A 121 -1.20 -23.81 -14.12
C PHE A 121 -2.10 -24.76 -14.93
N VAL A 122 -3.40 -24.81 -14.61
CA VAL A 122 -4.37 -25.65 -15.33
C VAL A 122 -4.52 -25.18 -16.78
N ILE A 123 -4.68 -23.88 -17.03
CA ILE A 123 -4.79 -23.33 -18.38
C ILE A 123 -3.52 -23.63 -19.20
N SER A 124 -2.34 -23.42 -18.61
CA SER A 124 -1.06 -23.73 -19.25
C SER A 124 -0.92 -25.22 -19.57
N TYR A 125 -1.33 -26.09 -18.64
CA TYR A 125 -1.33 -27.54 -18.85
C TYR A 125 -2.30 -27.98 -19.96
N LEU A 126 -3.50 -27.41 -20.00
CA LEU A 126 -4.49 -27.70 -21.03
C LEU A 126 -4.00 -27.25 -22.41
N PHE A 127 -3.38 -26.06 -22.49
CA PHE A 127 -2.78 -25.55 -23.71
C PHE A 127 -1.64 -26.47 -24.20
N TYR A 128 -0.76 -26.89 -23.29
CA TYR A 128 0.30 -27.87 -23.58
C TYR A 128 -0.26 -29.21 -24.11
N SER A 129 -1.30 -29.74 -23.46
CA SER A 129 -1.96 -30.98 -23.87
C SER A 129 -2.57 -30.87 -25.27
N PHE A 130 -3.13 -29.71 -25.60
CA PHE A 130 -3.71 -29.43 -26.90
C PHE A 130 -2.65 -29.34 -28.01
N GLU A 131 -1.56 -28.60 -27.80
CA GLU A 131 -0.44 -28.53 -28.77
C GLU A 131 0.15 -29.92 -29.05
N LYS A 132 0.31 -30.74 -28.01
CA LYS A 132 0.80 -32.12 -28.14
C LYS A 132 -0.09 -32.95 -29.08
N ARG A 133 -1.41 -32.77 -29.02
CA ARG A 133 -2.36 -33.47 -29.90
C ARG A 133 -2.30 -32.95 -31.34
N LEU A 134 -2.14 -31.64 -31.54
CA LEU A 134 -2.00 -31.06 -32.87
C LEU A 134 -0.74 -31.59 -33.59
N ILE A 135 0.40 -31.59 -32.89
CA ILE A 135 1.67 -32.07 -33.45
C ILE A 135 1.63 -33.58 -33.73
N ALA A 136 0.96 -34.37 -32.88
CA ALA A 136 0.84 -35.81 -33.09
C ALA A 136 0.09 -36.16 -34.38
N ASN A 137 -0.86 -35.32 -34.80
CA ASN A 137 -1.63 -35.51 -36.03
C ASN A 137 -0.88 -35.11 -37.31
N GLU A 138 0.25 -34.39 -37.21
CA GLU A 138 1.00 -33.86 -38.36
C GLU A 138 2.22 -34.73 -38.76
N LYS A 139 2.30 -35.95 -38.23
CA LYS A 139 3.45 -36.90 -38.35
C LYS A 139 3.81 -37.39 -39.76
N SER A 140 3.21 -36.88 -40.84
CA SER A 140 3.48 -37.39 -42.19
C SER A 140 4.71 -36.78 -42.88
N ASN A 141 5.49 -35.90 -42.23
CA ASN A 141 6.60 -35.19 -42.87
C ASN A 141 7.85 -35.10 -41.96
N GLU A 142 8.90 -35.84 -42.31
CA GLU A 142 10.11 -36.08 -41.48
C GLU A 142 10.90 -34.79 -41.17
N ASN A 143 10.96 -33.85 -42.13
CA ASN A 143 11.63 -32.55 -41.95
C ASN A 143 10.89 -31.58 -41.01
N VAL A 144 9.61 -31.84 -40.73
CA VAL A 144 8.79 -31.05 -39.80
C VAL A 144 9.01 -31.50 -38.35
N LEU A 145 9.32 -32.78 -38.13
CA LEU A 145 9.52 -33.34 -36.78
C LEU A 145 10.68 -32.68 -36.01
N ASN A 146 11.84 -32.48 -36.65
CA ASN A 146 13.03 -31.92 -35.97
C ASN A 146 12.85 -30.44 -35.58
N LYS A 147 12.16 -29.65 -36.41
CA LYS A 147 11.82 -28.26 -36.08
C LYS A 147 10.76 -28.20 -34.99
N GLY A 148 9.77 -29.11 -35.01
CA GLY A 148 8.72 -29.19 -34.00
C GLY A 148 9.25 -29.44 -32.59
N GLU A 149 10.25 -30.31 -32.44
CA GLU A 149 10.83 -30.59 -31.12
C GLU A 149 11.60 -29.39 -30.53
N TYR A 150 12.33 -28.66 -31.38
CA TYR A 150 13.02 -27.42 -30.99
C TYR A 150 12.02 -26.35 -30.52
N TYR A 151 10.96 -26.09 -31.31
CA TYR A 151 9.94 -25.11 -30.93
C TYR A 151 9.18 -25.52 -29.67
N ARG A 152 8.96 -26.83 -29.45
CA ARG A 152 8.35 -27.34 -28.23
C ARG A 152 9.19 -27.01 -27.00
N LYS A 153 10.50 -27.22 -27.06
CA LYS A 153 11.42 -26.92 -25.94
C LYS A 153 11.46 -25.42 -25.65
N VAL A 154 11.49 -24.58 -26.69
CA VAL A 154 11.49 -23.12 -26.55
C VAL A 154 10.16 -22.60 -25.97
N SER A 155 9.02 -23.12 -26.44
CA SER A 155 7.69 -22.72 -25.95
C SER A 155 7.55 -23.02 -24.44
N ILE A 156 7.90 -24.24 -24.01
CA ILE A 156 7.86 -24.63 -22.59
C ILE A 156 8.76 -23.73 -21.74
N ALA A 157 10.00 -23.48 -22.20
CA ALA A 157 10.93 -22.62 -21.47
C ALA A 157 10.37 -21.21 -21.29
N LEU A 158 9.77 -20.63 -22.33
CA LEU A 158 9.15 -19.30 -22.27
C LEU A 158 7.94 -19.26 -21.33
N THR A 159 7.04 -20.26 -21.39
CA THR A 159 5.88 -20.32 -20.49
C THR A 159 6.32 -20.41 -19.04
N VAL A 160 7.30 -21.26 -18.71
CA VAL A 160 7.81 -21.40 -17.33
C VAL A 160 8.40 -20.08 -16.84
N VAL A 161 9.27 -19.45 -17.61
CA VAL A 161 9.89 -18.15 -17.26
C VAL A 161 8.80 -17.09 -17.04
N PHE A 162 7.81 -17.02 -17.93
CA PHE A 162 6.74 -16.04 -17.83
C PHE A 162 5.84 -16.25 -16.60
N THR A 163 5.47 -17.49 -16.31
CA THR A 163 4.70 -17.82 -15.10
C THR A 163 5.47 -17.49 -13.82
N PHE A 164 6.80 -17.67 -13.82
CA PHE A 164 7.65 -17.28 -12.71
C PHE A 164 7.65 -15.76 -12.51
N PHE A 165 7.85 -14.97 -13.57
CA PHE A 165 7.84 -13.51 -13.48
C PHE A 165 6.49 -12.94 -13.05
N ILE A 166 5.38 -13.47 -13.56
CA ILE A 166 4.04 -13.06 -13.12
C ILE A 166 3.83 -13.42 -11.65
N SER A 167 4.20 -14.63 -11.23
CA SER A 167 4.07 -15.05 -9.84
C SER A 167 4.92 -14.19 -8.91
N TRP A 168 6.16 -13.84 -9.31
CA TRP A 168 7.04 -12.96 -8.57
C TRP A 168 6.49 -11.53 -8.48
N SER A 169 6.02 -10.96 -9.59
CA SER A 169 5.44 -9.61 -9.61
C SER A 169 4.16 -9.52 -8.78
N LEU A 170 3.32 -10.56 -8.83
CA LEU A 170 2.12 -10.63 -8.00
C LEU A 170 2.49 -10.81 -6.53
N TYR A 171 3.48 -11.67 -6.22
CA TYR A 171 4.00 -11.82 -4.87
C TYR A 171 4.48 -10.48 -4.30
N GLN A 172 5.24 -9.68 -5.05
CA GLN A 172 5.67 -8.35 -4.60
C GLN A 172 4.49 -7.39 -4.34
N THR A 173 3.42 -7.52 -5.11
CA THR A 173 2.22 -6.68 -4.93
C THR A 173 1.42 -7.09 -3.69
N PHE A 174 1.35 -8.39 -3.39
CA PHE A 174 0.58 -8.94 -2.26
C PHE A 174 1.34 -8.99 -0.93
N ASN A 175 2.66 -9.22 -0.97
CA ASN A 175 3.51 -9.28 0.23
C ASN A 175 4.07 -7.91 0.65
N SER A 176 3.67 -6.83 0.00
CA SER A 176 3.76 -5.51 0.63
C SER A 176 2.68 -5.39 1.71
N ALA A 177 2.80 -6.21 2.77
CA ALA A 177 2.29 -5.78 4.07
C ALA A 177 2.82 -4.36 4.27
N THR A 178 1.95 -3.44 4.66
CA THR A 178 2.37 -2.06 4.92
C THR A 178 3.41 -2.13 6.02
N GLU A 179 4.68 -2.00 5.65
CA GLU A 179 5.78 -2.01 6.59
C GLU A 179 5.68 -0.74 7.42
N ILE A 180 5.69 -0.93 8.73
CA ILE A 180 5.74 0.16 9.69
C ILE A 180 7.19 0.63 9.73
N VAL A 181 7.42 1.88 9.36
CA VAL A 181 8.74 2.50 9.46
C VAL A 181 8.77 3.31 10.74
N PHE A 182 9.78 3.06 11.58
CA PHE A 182 9.98 3.78 12.82
C PHE A 182 11.15 4.75 12.66
N GLY A 183 11.08 5.92 13.27
CA GLY A 183 12.18 6.86 13.32
C GLY A 183 12.02 7.89 14.42
N THR A 184 12.89 8.89 14.42
CA THR A 184 13.01 9.88 15.51
C THR A 184 12.37 11.23 15.17
N GLY A 185 11.74 11.35 14.00
CA GLY A 185 11.06 12.57 13.59
C GLY A 185 10.60 12.53 12.13
N LEU A 186 10.35 13.73 11.60
CA LEU A 186 9.92 13.94 10.22
C LEU A 186 10.87 14.88 9.48
N ASN A 187 11.15 14.53 8.23
CA ASN A 187 11.83 15.40 7.29
C ASN A 187 10.86 16.44 6.71
N ALA A 188 11.40 17.47 6.06
CA ALA A 188 10.60 18.54 5.47
C ALA A 188 9.67 18.09 4.32
N ASP A 189 9.93 16.92 3.74
CA ASP A 189 9.13 16.26 2.71
C ASP A 189 8.06 15.32 3.28
N GLY A 190 7.99 15.17 4.61
CA GLY A 190 7.07 14.26 5.29
C GLY A 190 7.57 12.82 5.39
N SER A 191 8.80 12.51 4.94
CA SER A 191 9.39 11.18 5.16
C SER A 191 9.84 11.03 6.63
N ILE A 192 9.97 9.78 7.08
CA ILE A 192 10.51 9.50 8.42
C ILE A 192 12.00 9.89 8.45
N ALA A 193 12.38 10.62 9.50
CA ALA A 193 13.76 11.02 9.77
C ALA A 193 14.38 10.08 10.81
N GLY A 194 15.67 9.76 10.62
CA GLY A 194 16.42 8.93 11.55
C GLY A 194 15.78 7.56 11.77
N GLU A 195 15.53 6.83 10.69
CA GLU A 195 14.94 5.49 10.73
C GLU A 195 15.76 4.56 11.63
N THR A 196 15.11 3.99 12.64
CA THR A 196 15.73 3.09 13.61
C THR A 196 14.67 2.21 14.26
N HIS A 197 15.05 1.03 14.70
CA HIS A 197 14.21 0.14 15.52
C HIS A 197 14.64 0.15 16.99
N GLU A 198 15.71 0.87 17.32
CA GLU A 198 16.27 1.01 18.65
C GLU A 198 16.16 2.47 19.07
N PHE A 199 15.48 2.71 20.20
CA PHE A 199 15.17 4.03 20.73
C PHE A 199 15.66 4.14 22.17
N THR A 200 15.92 5.36 22.63
CA THR A 200 16.13 5.61 24.07
C THR A 200 14.87 6.16 24.72
N LEU A 201 14.74 6.02 26.05
CA LEU A 201 13.58 6.49 26.82
C LEU A 201 13.19 7.95 26.63
N ASP A 202 14.12 8.82 26.24
CA ASP A 202 13.87 10.25 26.07
C ASP A 202 13.64 10.64 24.59
N GLN A 203 13.82 9.70 23.66
CA GLN A 203 13.67 9.98 22.24
C GLN A 203 12.20 9.91 21.81
N PRO A 204 11.74 10.84 20.96
CA PRO A 204 10.44 10.70 20.33
C PRO A 204 10.48 9.52 19.36
N ILE A 205 9.42 8.71 19.37
CA ILE A 205 9.23 7.63 18.42
C ILE A 205 8.15 8.07 17.44
N THR A 206 8.57 8.35 16.22
CA THR A 206 7.66 8.68 15.11
C THR A 206 7.41 7.42 14.30
N ILE A 207 6.14 7.10 14.12
CA ILE A 207 5.68 5.95 13.33
C ILE A 207 5.19 6.46 11.98
N GLY A 208 5.68 5.86 10.89
CA GLY A 208 5.27 6.14 9.52
C GLY A 208 4.85 4.89 8.77
N PHE A 209 4.15 5.11 7.66
CA PHE A 209 3.66 4.07 6.78
C PHE A 209 4.30 4.24 5.41
N ASN A 210 4.93 3.19 4.90
CA ASN A 210 5.55 3.22 3.57
C ASN A 210 4.50 3.30 2.43
N LYS A 211 3.21 3.08 2.74
CA LYS A 211 2.10 3.13 1.77
C LYS A 211 1.07 4.15 2.22
N SER A 212 0.59 4.98 1.29
CA SER A 212 -0.40 6.00 1.64
C SER A 212 -1.67 5.37 2.21
N VAL A 213 -2.04 5.80 3.40
CA VAL A 213 -3.21 5.32 4.13
C VAL A 213 -4.50 5.70 3.39
N GLY A 214 -4.47 6.75 2.55
CA GLY A 214 -5.56 7.09 1.63
C GLY A 214 -5.98 5.96 0.67
N SER A 215 -5.10 4.99 0.38
CA SER A 215 -5.47 3.79 -0.37
C SER A 215 -6.36 2.81 0.42
N LEU A 216 -6.38 2.91 1.75
CA LEU A 216 -7.06 1.98 2.65
C LEU A 216 -8.53 2.36 2.91
N LYS A 217 -9.01 3.52 2.43
CA LYS A 217 -10.41 4.01 2.53
C LYS A 217 -11.03 3.86 3.94
N ALA A 218 -10.20 3.94 4.98
CA ALA A 218 -10.63 3.81 6.36
C ALA A 218 -10.81 5.19 7.00
N SER A 219 -11.86 5.35 7.80
CA SER A 219 -12.10 6.57 8.59
C SER A 219 -11.35 6.54 9.93
N SER A 220 -11.02 5.36 10.42
CA SER A 220 -10.27 5.16 11.67
C SER A 220 -9.36 3.94 11.58
N VAL A 221 -8.29 3.99 12.35
CA VAL A 221 -7.29 2.93 12.47
C VAL A 221 -7.07 2.66 13.95
N ARG A 222 -7.12 1.39 14.36
CA ARG A 222 -6.78 0.98 15.72
C ARG A 222 -5.32 0.63 15.78
N ILE A 223 -4.58 1.24 16.70
CA ILE A 223 -3.19 0.90 16.97
C ILE A 223 -3.14 0.19 18.32
N THR A 224 -2.42 -0.92 18.39
CA THR A 224 -2.19 -1.67 19.62
C THR A 224 -0.70 -1.83 19.83
N LEU A 225 -0.25 -1.51 21.05
CA LEU A 225 1.12 -1.71 21.51
C LEU A 225 1.15 -2.90 22.46
N LEU A 226 2.02 -3.87 22.17
CA LEU A 226 2.14 -5.12 22.92
C LEU A 226 3.57 -5.27 23.43
N ASP A 227 3.73 -5.82 24.63
CA ASP A 227 5.02 -6.20 25.19
C ASP A 227 5.47 -7.54 24.58
N GLN A 228 6.59 -7.55 23.86
CA GLN A 228 7.09 -8.77 23.24
C GLN A 228 7.63 -9.77 24.28
N GLU A 229 8.15 -9.29 25.41
CA GLU A 229 8.75 -10.13 26.44
C GLU A 229 7.70 -10.75 27.36
N ASP A 230 6.57 -10.06 27.57
CA ASP A 230 5.44 -10.53 28.37
C ASP A 230 4.35 -11.23 27.52
N ASN A 231 4.74 -12.15 26.63
CA ASN A 231 3.82 -12.97 25.83
C ASN A 231 2.79 -12.14 25.02
N GLU A 232 3.23 -11.02 24.44
CA GLU A 232 2.38 -10.08 23.71
C GLU A 232 1.26 -9.48 24.58
N ASN A 233 1.54 -9.21 25.85
CA ASN A 233 0.59 -8.55 26.73
C ASN A 233 0.25 -7.16 26.18
N LEU A 234 -1.04 -6.83 26.17
CA LEU A 234 -1.52 -5.57 25.63
C LEU A 234 -1.18 -4.44 26.61
N ILE A 235 -0.26 -3.58 26.21
CA ILE A 235 0.11 -2.38 26.97
C ILE A 235 -0.92 -1.29 26.72
N HIS A 236 -1.17 -0.99 25.43
CA HIS A 236 -2.07 0.09 25.07
C HIS A 236 -2.81 -0.16 23.76
N SER A 237 -4.01 0.38 23.64
CA SER A 237 -4.77 0.40 22.41
C SER A 237 -5.53 1.72 22.28
N PHE A 238 -5.42 2.34 21.12
CA PHE A 238 -6.11 3.60 20.82
C PHE A 238 -6.53 3.63 19.35
N ASP A 239 -7.66 4.28 19.10
CA ASP A 239 -8.19 4.49 17.77
C ASP A 239 -7.80 5.91 17.29
N VAL A 240 -7.24 6.01 16.09
CA VAL A 240 -6.85 7.26 15.45
C VAL A 240 -7.76 7.51 14.25
N GLU A 241 -8.43 8.65 14.21
CA GLU A 241 -9.14 9.10 13.01
C GLU A 241 -8.13 9.47 11.92
N VAL A 242 -8.34 8.93 10.72
CA VAL A 242 -7.43 9.13 9.59
C VAL A 242 -8.13 10.00 8.55
N ASP A 243 -7.48 11.09 8.17
CA ASP A 243 -7.93 11.88 7.04
C ASP A 243 -7.62 11.14 5.73
N PRO A 244 -8.58 10.97 4.80
CA PRO A 244 -8.36 10.32 3.51
C PRO A 244 -7.27 10.99 2.64
N THR A 245 -6.86 12.23 2.96
CA THR A 245 -5.77 12.94 2.31
C THR A 245 -4.38 12.67 2.92
N TRP A 246 -4.28 11.88 3.99
CA TRP A 246 -2.99 11.55 4.60
C TRP A 246 -2.14 10.68 3.66
N GLU A 247 -1.03 11.25 3.21
CA GLU A 247 0.02 10.52 2.50
C GLU A 247 0.87 9.64 3.45
N GLY A 248 0.75 9.86 4.77
CA GLY A 248 1.26 9.02 5.84
C GLY A 248 0.54 9.40 7.15
N ALA A 249 0.12 8.41 7.94
CA ALA A 249 -0.31 8.69 9.31
C ALA A 249 0.95 8.81 10.18
N PHE A 250 1.03 9.87 10.97
CA PHE A 250 2.13 10.07 11.90
C PHE A 250 1.61 9.98 13.31
N LEU A 251 2.23 9.09 14.08
CA LEU A 251 2.00 9.04 15.51
C LEU A 251 3.33 9.26 16.21
N ASP A 252 3.41 10.36 16.95
CA ASP A 252 4.51 10.61 17.87
C ASP A 252 4.15 9.99 19.22
N LEU A 253 4.75 8.85 19.53
CA LEU A 253 4.76 8.33 20.89
C LEU A 253 5.79 9.14 21.68
N LYS A 254 5.33 10.15 22.41
CA LYS A 254 6.18 10.84 23.37
C LYS A 254 6.26 10.03 24.67
N PRO A 255 7.47 9.77 25.20
CA PRO A 255 7.65 9.25 26.54
C PRO A 255 6.88 10.12 27.56
N GLY A 256 6.00 9.50 28.35
CA GLY A 256 5.09 10.18 29.29
C GLY A 256 3.68 10.51 28.75
N CYS A 257 3.38 10.24 27.47
CA CYS A 257 1.98 10.15 27.02
C CYS A 257 1.36 8.78 27.32
N VAL A 258 2.21 7.77 27.46
CA VAL A 258 1.85 6.42 27.92
C VAL A 258 2.74 6.17 29.13
N ASP A 259 2.15 6.23 30.32
CA ASP A 259 2.89 6.19 31.59
C ASP A 259 3.62 4.85 31.83
N ASP A 260 3.37 3.83 31.00
CA ASP A 260 3.80 2.44 31.21
C ASP A 260 4.82 1.92 30.18
N ILE A 261 5.39 2.77 29.32
CA ILE A 261 6.43 2.32 28.36
C ILE A 261 7.81 2.43 29.03
N GLY A 262 8.41 1.28 29.33
CA GLY A 262 9.76 1.16 29.89
C GLY A 262 10.82 0.73 28.87
N PHE A 263 11.93 0.20 29.38
CA PHE A 263 12.90 -0.52 28.56
C PHE A 263 12.32 -1.89 28.17
N GLY A 264 12.56 -2.31 26.92
CA GLY A 264 12.07 -3.60 26.44
C GLY A 264 11.83 -3.64 24.95
N LYS A 265 11.26 -4.76 24.49
CA LYS A 265 10.90 -4.98 23.09
C LYS A 265 9.39 -4.91 22.93
N TYR A 266 8.95 -4.22 21.90
CA TYR A 266 7.55 -3.90 21.69
C TYR A 266 7.11 -4.27 20.28
N ILE A 267 5.86 -4.76 20.18
CA ILE A 267 5.18 -5.02 18.92
C ILE A 267 4.09 -3.98 18.74
N LEU A 268 4.15 -3.22 17.66
CA LEU A 268 3.10 -2.32 17.22
C LEU A 268 2.27 -3.02 16.14
N ARG A 269 0.98 -3.22 16.41
CA ARG A 269 0.02 -3.76 15.44
C ARG A 269 -1.01 -2.71 15.07
N ILE A 270 -1.41 -2.72 13.81
CA ILE A 270 -2.33 -1.74 13.25
C ILE A 270 -3.48 -2.47 12.59
N PHE A 271 -4.68 -2.16 13.04
CA PHE A 271 -5.92 -2.77 12.59
C PHE A 271 -6.80 -1.75 11.87
N ILE A 272 -7.40 -2.17 10.78
CA ILE A 272 -8.42 -1.42 10.05
C ILE A 272 -9.66 -2.29 9.99
N GLN A 273 -10.78 -1.81 10.53
CA GLN A 273 -12.02 -2.58 10.63
C GLN A 273 -11.77 -3.98 11.24
N ASP A 274 -11.00 -4.02 12.33
CA ASP A 274 -10.60 -5.24 13.05
C ASP A 274 -9.70 -6.24 12.26
N LYS A 275 -9.25 -5.87 11.06
CA LYS A 275 -8.29 -6.66 10.28
C LYS A 275 -6.87 -6.13 10.49
N LEU A 276 -5.94 -7.00 10.86
CA LEU A 276 -4.52 -6.66 10.95
C LEU A 276 -3.99 -6.25 9.56
N VAL A 277 -3.45 -5.03 9.45
CA VAL A 277 -2.93 -4.48 8.19
C VAL A 277 -1.42 -4.30 8.24
N ALA A 278 -0.88 -3.92 9.41
CA ALA A 278 0.55 -3.73 9.62
C ALA A 278 0.98 -4.27 10.98
N GLU A 279 2.21 -4.77 11.05
CA GLU A 279 2.89 -5.14 12.28
C GLU A 279 4.35 -4.70 12.16
N GLY A 280 4.91 -4.16 13.24
CA GLY A 280 6.29 -3.72 13.31
C GLY A 280 6.83 -3.86 14.73
N ASN A 281 8.12 -4.18 14.84
CA ASN A 281 8.79 -4.35 16.12
C ASN A 281 9.80 -3.22 16.33
N PHE A 282 9.93 -2.78 17.58
CA PHE A 282 10.97 -1.85 18.01
C PHE A 282 11.40 -2.15 19.44
N GLN A 283 12.53 -1.60 19.85
CA GLN A 283 13.14 -1.80 21.15
C GLN A 283 13.50 -0.45 21.78
N ILE A 284 13.34 -0.36 23.10
CA ILE A 284 13.78 0.78 23.90
C ILE A 284 14.93 0.32 24.82
N GLU A 285 16.10 0.96 24.67
CA GLU A 285 17.34 0.71 25.42
C GLU A 285 17.81 1.92 26.25
#